data_AF-A0A970NES2-F1
#
_entry.id   AF-A0A970NES2-F1
#
_cell.length_a   1.000
_cell.length_b   1.000
_cell.length_c   1.000
_cell.angle_alpha   90.00
_cell.angle_beta   90.00
_cell.angle_gamma   90.00
#
_symmetry.space_group_name_H-M   'P 1'
#
loop_
_entity.id
_entity.type
_entity.pdbx_description
1 polymer ?
#
loop_
_entity_poly.entity_id
_entity_poly.type
_entity_poly.pdbx_seq_one_letter_code
_entity_poly.pdbx_strand_id
1 'polypeptide(L)'
;MPDDKIRNILYFKPWIEERGASCRLGKRRVNCVLSVDHIEPGRWAALYAQQTPKGVAVVELSDYFPTFGDAWEALEDPFSPVEPPRLFQDWVKEQNLTDR
;
A
#
# COMPACT_ATOMS: atom_id res chain seq x y z
N MET A 1 -4.22 -14.19 -13.33
CA MET A 1 -4.07 -14.81 -11.99
C MET A 1 -5.44 -15.27 -11.53
N PRO A 2 -5.59 -16.36 -10.74
CA PRO A 2 -6.90 -16.75 -10.22
C PRO A 2 -7.44 -15.69 -9.25
N ASP A 3 -8.68 -15.23 -9.48
CA ASP A 3 -9.33 -14.12 -8.76
C ASP A 3 -9.40 -14.30 -7.23
N ASP A 4 -9.30 -15.53 -6.73
CA ASP A 4 -9.33 -15.82 -5.29
C ASP A 4 -8.08 -15.33 -4.55
N LYS A 5 -6.93 -15.27 -5.23
CA LYS A 5 -5.67 -14.85 -4.58
C LYS A 5 -5.69 -13.36 -4.22
N ILE A 6 -6.23 -12.52 -5.09
CA ILE A 6 -6.24 -11.05 -4.90
C ILE A 6 -7.28 -10.61 -3.85
N ARG A 7 -8.13 -11.53 -3.38
CA ARG A 7 -9.13 -11.27 -2.33
C ARG A 7 -8.65 -11.60 -0.92
N ASN A 8 -7.46 -12.19 -0.80
CA ASN A 8 -6.88 -12.59 0.47
C ASN A 8 -5.61 -11.78 0.78
N ILE A 9 -5.61 -11.13 1.94
CA ILE A 9 -4.54 -10.25 2.41
C ILE A 9 -3.18 -10.94 2.50
N LEU A 10 -3.14 -12.27 2.63
CA LEU A 10 -1.90 -13.05 2.65
C LEU A 10 -1.15 -12.99 1.30
N TYR A 11 -1.84 -12.73 0.19
CA TYR A 11 -1.20 -12.54 -1.11
C TYR A 11 -0.81 -11.10 -1.39
N PHE A 12 -1.40 -10.14 -0.67
CA PHE A 12 -1.09 -8.73 -0.86
C PHE A 12 0.37 -8.41 -0.54
N LYS A 13 0.85 -8.83 0.63
CA LYS A 13 2.24 -8.55 1.07
C LYS A 13 3.29 -9.09 0.09
N PRO A 14 3.28 -10.39 -0.28
CA PRO A 14 4.24 -10.90 -1.26
C PRO A 14 4.16 -10.16 -2.60
N TRP A 15 2.95 -9.88 -3.10
CA TRP A 15 2.76 -9.22 -4.39
C TRP A 15 3.37 -7.81 -4.43
N ILE A 16 3.23 -7.04 -3.35
CA ILE A 16 3.74 -5.67 -3.31
C ILE A 16 5.23 -5.61 -2.94
N GLU A 17 5.73 -6.58 -2.16
CA GLU A 17 7.17 -6.73 -1.88
C GLU A 17 7.96 -7.11 -3.13
N GLU A 18 7.40 -7.95 -4.01
CA GLU A 18 7.97 -8.22 -5.35
C GLU A 18 8.12 -6.95 -6.21
N ARG A 19 7.37 -5.89 -5.90
CA ARG A 19 7.43 -4.58 -6.57
C ARG A 19 8.31 -3.57 -5.85
N GLY A 20 9.05 -4.02 -4.82
CA GLY A 20 10.02 -3.21 -4.10
C GLY A 20 9.45 -2.41 -2.94
N ALA A 21 8.23 -2.71 -2.49
CA ALA A 21 7.74 -2.19 -1.21
C ALA A 21 8.38 -2.93 -0.03
N SER A 22 8.50 -2.24 1.10
CA SER A 22 8.80 -2.82 2.40
C SER A 22 7.53 -2.89 3.21
N CYS A 23 7.13 -4.07 3.68
CA CYS A 23 5.86 -4.25 4.38
C CYS A 23 6.01 -4.89 5.77
N ARG A 24 5.18 -4.43 6.71
CA ARG A 24 5.06 -4.95 8.08
C ARG A 24 3.65 -5.45 8.31
N LEU A 25 3.54 -6.68 8.81
CA LEU A 25 2.27 -7.26 9.22
C LEU A 25 1.87 -6.65 10.57
N GLY A 26 0.82 -5.81 10.57
CA GLY A 26 0.20 -5.31 11.80
C GLY A 26 -0.91 -6.25 12.29
N LYS A 27 -1.53 -5.89 13.42
CA LYS A 27 -2.60 -6.71 14.04
C LYS A 27 -3.86 -6.83 13.17
N ARG A 28 -4.18 -5.83 12.33
CA ARG A 28 -5.41 -5.78 11.53
C ARG A 28 -5.19 -5.42 10.06
N ARG A 29 -3.99 -4.98 9.71
CA ARG A 29 -3.63 -4.47 8.39
C ARG A 29 -2.18 -4.80 8.07
N VAL A 30 -1.85 -4.81 6.79
CA VAL A 30 -0.48 -4.84 6.30
C VAL A 30 -0.10 -3.41 5.94
N ASN A 31 0.88 -2.85 6.63
CA ASN A 31 1.42 -1.53 6.34
C ASN A 31 2.59 -1.69 5.37
N CYS A 32 2.70 -0.81 4.38
CA CYS A 32 3.73 -0.86 3.34
C CYS A 32 4.24 0.52 3.00
N VAL A 33 5.53 0.61 2.72
CA VAL A 33 6.21 1.82 2.24
C VAL A 33 7.00 1.45 0.98
N LEU A 34 6.95 2.28 -0.05
CA LEU A 34 7.68 2.08 -1.29
C LEU A 34 8.24 3.40 -1.84
N SER A 35 9.40 3.35 -2.48
CA SER A 35 9.94 4.48 -3.23
C SER A 35 9.03 4.73 -4.43
N VAL A 36 8.75 6.00 -4.68
CA VAL A 36 8.01 6.51 -5.84
C VAL A 36 8.89 7.40 -6.70
N ASP A 37 10.19 7.10 -6.78
CA ASP A 37 11.16 7.91 -7.54
C ASP A 37 10.79 8.09 -9.01
N HIS A 38 10.03 7.15 -9.58
CA HIS A 38 9.52 7.23 -10.95
C HIS A 38 8.37 8.24 -11.12
N ILE A 39 7.73 8.67 -10.02
CA ILE A 39 6.70 9.72 -9.97
C ILE A 39 7.31 11.02 -9.45
N GLU A 40 7.91 10.98 -8.25
CA GLU A 40 8.58 12.12 -7.60
C GLU A 40 9.94 11.66 -7.04
N PRO A 41 11.06 12.12 -7.62
CA PRO A 41 12.39 11.70 -7.17
C PRO A 41 12.68 12.00 -5.70
N GLY A 42 13.25 11.01 -5.02
CA GLY A 42 13.63 11.06 -3.61
C GLY A 42 12.46 10.89 -2.64
N ARG A 43 11.27 10.51 -3.11
CA ARG A 43 10.07 10.40 -2.29
C ARG A 43 9.62 8.98 -2.05
N TRP A 44 8.85 8.84 -0.97
CA TRP A 44 8.28 7.60 -0.49
C TRP A 44 6.77 7.73 -0.40
N ALA A 45 6.05 6.74 -0.92
CA ALA A 45 4.63 6.58 -0.67
C ALA A 45 4.41 5.57 0.45
N ALA A 46 3.29 5.73 1.14
CA ALA A 46 2.90 4.88 2.24
C ALA A 46 1.44 4.45 2.07
N LEU A 47 1.16 3.19 2.34
CA LEU A 47 -0.16 2.61 2.18
C LEU A 47 -0.37 1.44 3.13
N TYR A 48 -1.62 1.06 3.34
CA TYR A 48 -1.94 -0.15 4.05
C TYR A 48 -3.06 -0.93 3.39
N ALA A 49 -3.04 -2.25 3.58
CA ALA A 49 -4.10 -3.15 3.16
C ALA A 49 -4.80 -3.78 4.35
N GLN A 50 -6.12 -3.93 4.26
CA GLN A 50 -6.95 -4.55 5.28
C GLN A 50 -7.92 -5.55 4.66
N GLN A 51 -8.10 -6.70 5.33
CA GLN A 51 -9.09 -7.68 4.93
C GLN A 51 -10.49 -7.16 5.29
N THR A 52 -11.39 -7.19 4.32
CA THR A 52 -12.81 -6.83 4.47
C THR A 52 -13.70 -7.97 3.98
N PRO A 53 -15.03 -7.95 4.27
CA PRO A 53 -15.98 -8.93 3.71
C PRO A 53 -16.04 -8.91 2.18
N LYS A 54 -15.64 -7.81 1.53
CA LYS A 54 -15.65 -7.65 0.07
C LYS A 54 -14.31 -8.02 -0.59
N GLY A 55 -13.29 -8.36 0.19
CA GLY A 55 -11.92 -8.62 -0.27
C GLY A 55 -10.88 -7.75 0.45
N VAL A 56 -9.70 -7.63 -0.12
CA VAL A 56 -8.64 -6.76 0.42
C VAL A 56 -8.91 -5.32 0.00
N ALA A 57 -9.06 -4.42 0.96
CA ALA A 57 -9.09 -2.97 0.70
C ALA A 57 -7.68 -2.40 0.89
N VAL A 58 -7.22 -1.61 -0.06
CA VAL A 58 -5.97 -0.87 -0.04
C VAL A 58 -6.29 0.60 0.19
N VAL A 59 -5.56 1.23 1.08
CA VAL A 59 -5.67 2.65 1.43
C VAL A 59 -4.29 3.26 1.33
N GLU A 60 -4.16 4.26 0.47
CA GLU A 60 -2.95 5.05 0.32
C GLU A 60 -3.02 6.28 1.23
N LEU A 61 -1.88 6.67 1.79
CA LEU A 61 -1.73 8.01 2.34
C LEU A 61 -1.65 9.01 1.18
N SER A 62 -2.31 10.16 1.33
CA SER A 62 -2.40 11.18 0.26
C SER A 62 -1.09 11.90 0.00
N ASP A 63 -0.18 11.91 0.98
CA ASP A 63 1.10 12.61 0.90
C ASP A 63 2.26 11.69 0.47
N TYR A 64 3.28 12.32 -0.12
CA TYR A 64 4.59 11.71 -0.33
C TYR A 64 5.61 12.22 0.68
N PHE A 65 6.41 11.30 1.20
CA PHE A 65 7.29 11.54 2.32
C PHE A 65 8.74 11.69 1.87
N PRO A 66 9.52 12.61 2.48
CA PRO A 66 10.91 12.85 2.09
C PRO A 66 11.85 11.71 2.52
N THR A 67 11.47 10.90 3.51
CA THR A 67 12.26 9.75 3.95
C THR A 67 11.41 8.51 4.15
N PHE A 68 12.07 7.35 4.10
CA PHE A 68 11.48 6.07 4.44
C PHE A 68 10.95 6.04 5.88
N GLY A 69 11.62 6.74 6.81
CA GLY A 69 11.21 6.82 8.22
C GLY A 69 9.90 7.59 8.39
N ASP A 70 9.80 8.77 7.78
CA ASP A 70 8.61 9.63 7.86
C ASP A 70 7.36 8.91 7.29
N ALA A 71 7.53 8.15 6.20
CA ALA A 71 6.49 7.33 5.63
C ALA A 71 5.96 6.26 6.59
N TRP A 72 6.85 5.64 7.39
CA TRP A 72 6.45 4.70 8.43
C TRP A 72 5.77 5.38 9.61
N GLU A 73 6.27 6.53 10.04
CA GLU A 73 5.67 7.29 11.14
C GLU A 73 4.24 7.74 10.78
N ALA A 74 4.02 8.21 9.55
CA ALA A 74 2.71 8.60 9.06
C ALA A 74 1.69 7.44 9.05
N LEU A 75 2.14 6.20 8.86
CA LEU A 75 1.26 5.02 8.93
C LEU A 75 0.79 4.71 10.36
N GLU A 76 1.53 5.16 11.38
CA GLU A 76 1.16 4.99 12.79
C GLU A 76 0.27 6.13 13.31
N ASP A 77 0.24 7.28 12.63
CA ASP A 77 -0.64 8.41 12.94
C ASP A 77 -2.07 8.17 12.40
N PRO A 78 -3.10 8.10 13.27
CA PRO A 78 -4.48 7.89 12.85
C PRO A 78 -5.10 9.11 12.14
N PHE A 79 -4.45 10.28 12.17
CA PHE A 79 -4.94 11.51 11.54
C PHE A 79 -4.31 11.80 10.18
N SER A 80 -3.35 10.98 9.75
CA SER A 80 -2.73 11.16 8.44
C SER A 80 -3.78 11.11 7.32
N PRO A 81 -3.74 12.04 6.36
CA PRO A 81 -4.72 12.10 5.27
C PRO A 81 -4.58 10.86 4.38
N VAL A 82 -5.72 10.28 4.01
CA VAL A 82 -5.78 9.06 3.20
C VAL A 82 -6.69 9.25 1.98
N GLU A 83 -6.33 8.58 0.91
CA GLU A 83 -7.20 8.41 -0.25
C GLU A 83 -8.37 7.46 0.06
N PRO A 84 -9.49 7.56 -0.69
CA PRO A 84 -10.59 6.61 -0.56
C PRO A 84 -10.13 5.14 -0.72
N PRO A 85 -10.57 4.22 0.14
CA PRO A 85 -10.19 2.81 0.04
C PRO A 85 -10.61 2.19 -1.29
N ARG A 86 -9.69 1.46 -1.93
CA ARG A 86 -9.93 0.71 -3.18
C ARG A 86 -9.77 -0.78 -2.97
N LEU A 87 -10.58 -1.61 -3.61
CA LEU A 87 -10.35 -3.06 -3.56
C LEU A 87 -9.06 -3.39 -4.31
N PHE A 88 -8.24 -4.29 -3.77
CA PHE A 88 -6.93 -4.63 -4.32
C PHE A 88 -7.02 -5.02 -5.81
N GLN A 89 -8.06 -5.74 -6.21
CA GLN A 89 -8.29 -6.10 -7.61
C GLN A 89 -8.47 -4.92 -8.58
N ASP A 90 -9.01 -3.81 -8.09
CA ASP A 90 -9.28 -2.61 -8.88
C ASP A 90 -8.11 -1.63 -8.74
N TRP A 91 -7.58 -1.52 -7.53
CA TRP A 91 -6.36 -0.79 -7.21
C TRP A 91 -5.17 -1.21 -8.09
N VAL A 92 -4.98 -2.51 -8.36
CA VAL A 92 -3.91 -3.01 -9.24
C VAL A 92 -4.06 -2.53 -10.68
N LYS A 93 -5.28 -2.31 -11.17
CA LYS A 93 -5.53 -1.88 -12.56
C LYS A 93 -5.23 -0.39 -12.77
N GLU A 94 -5.19 0.38 -11.70
CA GLU A 94 -5.05 1.83 -11.71
C GLU A 94 -3.66 2.27 -11.18
N GLN A 95 -2.69 1.34 -11.10
CA GLN A 95 -1.63 1.49 -10.14
C GLN A 95 -0.37 2.23 -10.59
N ASN A 96 -0.32 3.53 -10.33
CA ASN A 96 0.87 4.33 -10.62
C ASN A 96 2.03 4.07 -9.64
N LEU A 97 1.78 3.72 -8.37
CA LEU A 97 2.86 3.61 -7.36
C LEU A 97 3.80 2.42 -7.59
N THR A 98 3.32 1.37 -8.26
CA THR A 98 4.10 0.14 -8.49
C THR A 98 4.52 -0.06 -9.94
N ASP A 99 4.06 0.80 -10.85
CA ASP A 99 4.44 0.77 -12.25
C ASP A 99 5.86 1.33 -12.40
N ARG A 100 6.82 0.45 -12.69
CA ARG A 100 8.22 0.77 -12.95
C ARG A 100 8.58 0.46 -14.39
#